data_AF-A0A520IC00-F1
#
_entry.id   AF-A0A520IC00-F1
#
_cell.length_a   1.000
_cell.length_b   1.000
_cell.length_c   1.000
_cell.angle_alpha   90.00
_cell.angle_beta   90.00
_cell.angle_gamma   90.00
#
_symmetry.space_group_name_H-M   'P 1'
#
loop_
_entity.id
_entity.type
_entity.pdbx_description
1 polymer ?
#
loop_
_entity_poly.entity_id
_entity_poly.type
_entity_poly.pdbx_seq_one_letter_code
_entity_poly.pdbx_strand_id
1 'polypeptide(L)'
;MSGFTDRVDTALADRNLKIAVERTAGTAEAKRTIAVEAFPDFERARDRAAAIKDHVIANLGLYLERFEANAVAAGAKVHWARTADEACDIVVAICKAANAKSVARSKSMLGEEIGLPHALEAAGITRIETDLAEHIIQLADERPSHIIWPAMHKTREQVSMLFKAKHR
;
A
#
# COMPACT_ATOMS: atom_id res chain seq x y z
N MET A 1 26.22 2.06 3.22
CA MET A 1 24.98 1.89 4.02
C MET A 1 25.40 1.63 5.46
N SER A 2 24.82 2.33 6.45
CA SER A 2 25.05 2.03 7.86
C SER A 2 24.58 0.60 8.20
N GLY A 3 25.20 -0.02 9.21
CA GLY A 3 24.85 -1.37 9.63
C GLY A 3 23.41 -1.45 10.15
N PHE A 4 22.86 -2.67 10.24
CA PHE A 4 21.52 -2.85 10.83
C PHE A 4 21.46 -2.29 12.25
N THR A 5 22.46 -2.57 13.07
CA THR A 5 22.55 -2.10 14.47
C THR A 5 22.59 -0.58 14.55
N ASP A 6 23.41 0.09 13.73
CA ASP A 6 23.47 1.55 13.71
C ASP A 6 22.11 2.18 13.38
N ARG A 7 21.36 1.58 12.45
CA ARG A 7 20.01 2.04 12.10
C ARG A 7 19.02 1.83 13.25
N VAL A 8 19.14 0.72 13.99
CA VAL A 8 18.33 0.46 15.18
C VAL A 8 18.64 1.50 16.26
N ASP A 9 19.90 1.75 16.56
CA ASP A 9 20.30 2.72 17.58
C ASP A 9 19.82 4.14 17.22
N THR A 10 19.97 4.52 15.94
CA THR A 10 19.44 5.79 15.43
C THR A 10 17.92 5.89 15.59
N ALA A 11 17.18 4.83 15.24
CA ALA A 11 15.73 4.82 15.34
C ALA A 11 15.25 4.86 16.80
N LEU A 12 15.92 4.15 17.71
CA LEU A 12 15.59 4.16 19.14
C LEU A 12 15.88 5.50 19.80
N ALA A 13 16.88 6.24 19.31
CA ALA A 13 17.20 7.59 19.77
C ALA A 13 16.24 8.67 19.21
N ASP A 14 15.50 8.38 18.13
CA ASP A 14 14.55 9.33 17.54
C ASP A 14 13.25 9.40 18.35
N ARG A 15 13.17 10.43 19.20
CA ARG A 15 11.99 10.73 20.00
C ARG A 15 10.73 10.99 19.16
N ASN A 16 10.86 11.62 18.00
CA ASN A 16 9.72 11.94 17.15
C ASN A 16 9.15 10.67 16.52
N LEU A 17 10.03 9.77 16.07
CA LEU A 17 9.64 8.45 15.58
C LEU A 17 8.86 7.68 16.64
N LYS A 18 9.38 7.63 17.88
CA LYS A 18 8.71 6.96 19.00
C LYS A 18 7.30 7.51 19.24
N ILE A 19 7.17 8.84 19.35
CA ILE A 19 5.87 9.51 19.55
C ILE A 19 4.90 9.19 18.39
N ALA A 20 5.37 9.24 17.15
CA ALA A 20 4.54 8.99 15.97
C ALA A 20 3.98 7.56 15.95
N VAL A 21 4.84 6.58 16.21
CA VAL A 21 4.46 5.16 16.25
C VAL A 21 3.54 4.85 17.41
N GLU A 22 3.90 5.24 18.65
CA GLU A 22 3.09 4.96 19.85
C GLU A 22 1.69 5.56 19.74
N ARG A 23 1.59 6.81 19.29
CA ARG A 23 0.30 7.47 19.12
C ARG A 23 -0.58 6.74 18.11
N THR A 24 -0.01 6.34 16.97
CA THR A 24 -0.77 5.71 15.88
C THR A 24 -1.23 4.31 16.29
N ALA A 25 -0.32 3.49 16.82
CA ALA A 25 -0.62 2.15 17.29
C ALA A 25 -1.64 2.16 18.43
N GLY A 26 -1.41 2.98 19.47
CA GLY A 26 -2.32 3.07 20.61
C GLY A 26 -3.72 3.59 20.24
N THR A 27 -3.80 4.56 19.33
CA THR A 27 -5.11 5.04 18.83
C THR A 27 -5.84 3.95 18.05
N ALA A 28 -5.12 3.21 17.20
CA ALA A 28 -5.70 2.12 16.42
C ALA A 28 -6.19 0.98 17.32
N GLU A 29 -5.41 0.62 18.33
CA GLU A 29 -5.79 -0.40 19.32
C GLU A 29 -7.04 0.01 20.10
N ALA A 30 -7.08 1.22 20.66
CA ALA A 30 -8.24 1.72 21.39
C ALA A 30 -9.51 1.73 20.53
N LYS A 31 -9.41 2.22 19.28
CA LYS A 31 -10.55 2.22 18.35
C LYS A 31 -10.98 0.81 17.97
N ARG A 32 -10.03 -0.11 17.79
CA ARG A 32 -10.32 -1.52 17.51
C ARG A 32 -11.10 -2.13 18.67
N THR A 33 -10.66 -1.91 19.92
CA THR A 33 -11.35 -2.43 21.11
C THR A 33 -12.80 -1.96 21.16
N ILE A 34 -13.04 -0.65 20.99
CA ILE A 34 -14.40 -0.10 20.95
C ILE A 34 -15.25 -0.75 19.84
N ALA A 35 -14.70 -0.90 18.63
CA ALA A 35 -15.42 -1.48 17.51
C ALA A 35 -15.75 -2.97 17.71
N VAL A 36 -14.83 -3.72 18.33
CA VAL A 36 -15.02 -5.14 18.68
C VAL A 36 -16.08 -5.29 19.76
N GLU A 37 -16.00 -4.50 20.83
CA GLU A 37 -16.96 -4.52 21.94
C GLU A 37 -18.37 -4.12 21.48
N ALA A 38 -18.47 -3.17 20.53
CA ALA A 38 -19.74 -2.75 19.94
C ALA A 38 -20.38 -3.81 19.01
N PHE A 39 -19.67 -4.89 18.68
CA PHE A 39 -20.16 -5.95 17.81
C PHE A 39 -20.21 -7.31 18.55
N PRO A 40 -21.35 -7.66 19.18
CA PRO A 40 -21.46 -8.85 20.03
C PRO A 40 -21.04 -10.18 19.36
N ASP A 41 -21.22 -10.29 18.05
CA ASP A 41 -20.88 -11.48 17.26
C ASP A 41 -19.48 -11.45 16.63
N PHE A 42 -18.60 -10.54 17.08
CA PHE A 42 -17.29 -10.31 16.46
C PHE A 42 -16.45 -11.59 16.31
N GLU A 43 -16.33 -12.39 17.36
CA GLU A 43 -15.52 -13.62 17.31
C GLU A 43 -16.07 -14.61 16.26
N ARG A 44 -17.39 -14.81 16.22
CA ARG A 44 -18.03 -15.68 15.22
C ARG A 44 -17.85 -15.13 13.80
N ALA A 45 -17.94 -13.80 13.64
CA ALA A 45 -17.72 -13.16 12.34
C ALA A 45 -16.26 -13.28 11.89
N ARG A 46 -15.30 -13.15 12.81
CA ARG A 46 -13.87 -13.34 12.55
C ARG A 46 -13.58 -14.76 12.07
N ASP A 47 -14.09 -15.76 12.77
CA ASP A 47 -13.86 -17.18 12.43
C ASP A 47 -14.51 -17.52 11.09
N ARG A 48 -15.72 -16.99 10.82
CA ARG A 48 -16.36 -17.12 9.51
C ARG A 48 -15.55 -16.46 8.39
N ALA A 49 -15.03 -15.25 8.62
CA ALA A 49 -14.21 -14.56 7.64
C ALA A 49 -12.90 -15.32 7.35
N ALA A 50 -12.27 -15.89 8.38
CA ALA A 50 -11.10 -16.75 8.24
C ALA A 50 -11.42 -17.99 7.39
N ALA A 51 -12.51 -18.71 7.72
CA ALA A 51 -12.93 -19.89 6.96
C ALA A 51 -13.24 -19.57 5.49
N ILE A 52 -13.88 -18.43 5.21
CA ILE A 52 -14.12 -17.96 3.83
C ILE A 52 -12.79 -17.72 3.11
N LYS A 53 -11.85 -17.02 3.76
CA LYS A 53 -10.54 -16.74 3.17
C LYS A 53 -9.78 -18.03 2.85
N ASP A 54 -9.76 -18.97 3.79
CA ASP A 54 -9.07 -20.25 3.61
C ASP A 54 -9.69 -21.07 2.48
N HIS A 55 -11.03 -21.09 2.39
CA HIS A 55 -11.73 -21.70 1.27
C HIS A 55 -11.40 -21.03 -0.07
N VAL A 56 -11.37 -19.69 -0.12
CA VAL A 56 -11.03 -18.94 -1.33
C VAL A 56 -9.60 -19.23 -1.78
N ILE A 57 -8.64 -19.28 -0.86
CA ILE A 57 -7.24 -19.62 -1.17
C ILE A 57 -7.13 -21.06 -1.69
N ALA A 58 -7.81 -22.02 -1.04
CA ALA A 58 -7.81 -23.41 -1.48
C ALA A 58 -8.44 -23.61 -2.87
N ASN A 59 -9.32 -22.70 -3.30
CA ASN A 59 -10.03 -22.73 -4.57
C ASN A 59 -9.68 -21.52 -5.45
N LEU A 60 -8.46 -20.98 -5.31
CA LEU A 60 -8.11 -19.68 -5.87
C LEU A 60 -8.32 -19.61 -7.39
N GLY A 61 -7.96 -20.66 -8.13
CA GLY A 61 -8.15 -20.73 -9.58
C GLY A 61 -9.60 -20.49 -10.02
N LEU A 62 -10.57 -21.11 -9.34
CA LEU A 62 -12.00 -20.92 -9.62
C LEU A 62 -12.43 -19.47 -9.39
N TYR A 63 -12.01 -18.87 -8.26
CA TYR A 63 -12.39 -17.51 -7.92
C TYR A 63 -11.74 -16.47 -8.82
N LEU A 64 -10.52 -16.75 -9.30
CA LEU A 64 -9.77 -15.95 -10.24
C LEU A 64 -10.47 -15.88 -11.61
N GLU A 65 -10.85 -17.02 -12.18
CA GLU A 65 -11.61 -17.07 -13.43
C GLU A 65 -12.99 -16.40 -13.29
N ARG A 66 -13.66 -16.61 -12.15
CA ARG A 66 -14.94 -15.95 -11.86
C ARG A 66 -14.80 -14.43 -11.72
N PHE A 67 -13.73 -13.96 -11.08
CA PHE A 67 -13.43 -12.54 -10.99
C PHE A 67 -13.19 -11.96 -12.38
N GLU A 68 -12.36 -12.61 -13.20
CA GLU A 68 -12.09 -12.17 -14.57
C GLU A 68 -13.36 -12.05 -15.39
N ALA A 69 -14.20 -13.09 -15.40
CA ALA A 69 -15.47 -13.06 -16.14
C ALA A 69 -16.36 -11.88 -15.73
N ASN A 70 -16.49 -11.63 -14.43
CA ASN A 70 -17.28 -10.49 -13.92
C ASN A 70 -16.65 -9.13 -14.24
N ALA A 71 -15.32 -9.01 -14.12
CA ALA A 71 -14.61 -7.78 -14.43
C ALA A 71 -14.72 -7.44 -15.92
N VAL A 72 -14.54 -8.42 -16.80
CA VAL A 72 -14.73 -8.26 -18.25
C VAL A 72 -16.18 -7.89 -18.58
N ALA A 73 -17.16 -8.54 -17.95
CA ALA A 73 -18.57 -8.18 -18.12
C ALA A 73 -18.88 -6.73 -17.67
N ALA A 74 -18.14 -6.21 -16.68
CA ALA A 74 -18.23 -4.82 -16.24
C ALA A 74 -17.41 -3.84 -17.11
N GLY A 75 -16.79 -4.31 -18.20
CA GLY A 75 -16.02 -3.48 -19.14
C GLY A 75 -14.54 -3.32 -18.79
N ALA A 76 -14.03 -4.04 -17.79
CA ALA A 76 -12.60 -4.04 -17.50
C ALA A 76 -11.84 -4.96 -18.49
N LYS A 77 -10.56 -4.67 -18.68
CA LYS A 77 -9.62 -5.61 -19.32
C LYS A 77 -8.73 -6.23 -18.25
N VAL A 78 -8.76 -7.55 -18.14
CA VAL A 78 -7.93 -8.29 -17.20
C VAL A 78 -6.64 -8.72 -17.89
N HIS A 79 -5.54 -8.57 -17.17
CA HIS A 79 -4.21 -8.97 -17.62
C HIS A 79 -3.63 -9.96 -16.62
N TRP A 80 -3.24 -11.14 -17.09
CA TRP A 80 -2.58 -12.17 -16.30
C TRP A 80 -1.07 -11.99 -16.35
N ALA A 81 -0.42 -12.12 -15.20
CA ALA A 81 1.03 -12.12 -15.07
C ALA A 81 1.44 -13.22 -14.09
N ARG A 82 2.47 -14.01 -14.43
CA ARG A 82 3.02 -15.06 -13.58
C ARG A 82 4.09 -14.55 -12.64
N THR A 83 4.73 -13.44 -12.97
CA THR A 83 5.84 -12.86 -12.21
C THR A 83 5.64 -11.36 -11.99
N ALA A 84 6.39 -10.81 -11.04
CA ALA A 84 6.49 -9.37 -10.80
C ALA A 84 6.91 -8.61 -12.07
N ASP A 85 7.92 -9.11 -12.77
CA ASP A 85 8.44 -8.49 -14.01
C ASP A 85 7.38 -8.49 -15.11
N GLU A 86 6.68 -9.62 -15.35
CA GLU A 86 5.59 -9.68 -16.34
C GLU A 86 4.48 -8.67 -16.00
N ALA A 87 4.13 -8.52 -14.72
CA ALA A 87 3.11 -7.56 -14.28
C ALA A 87 3.56 -6.10 -14.52
N CYS A 88 4.81 -5.77 -14.17
CA CYS A 88 5.40 -4.46 -14.39
C CYS A 88 5.48 -4.10 -15.88
N ASP A 89 5.93 -5.05 -16.71
CA ASP A 89 6.03 -4.89 -18.16
C ASP A 89 4.67 -4.61 -18.81
N ILE A 90 3.62 -5.33 -18.38
CA ILE A 90 2.25 -5.10 -18.84
C ILE A 90 1.81 -3.67 -18.52
N VAL A 91 1.98 -3.22 -17.27
CA VAL A 91 1.56 -1.87 -16.86
C VAL A 91 2.33 -0.79 -17.64
N VAL A 92 3.64 -0.95 -17.79
CA VAL A 92 4.48 -0.02 -18.57
C VAL A 92 4.05 0.01 -20.04
N ALA A 93 3.77 -1.16 -20.64
CA ALA A 93 3.31 -1.26 -22.01
C ALA A 93 1.95 -0.55 -22.22
N ILE A 94 1.00 -0.71 -21.28
CA ILE A 94 -0.29 -0.01 -21.30
C ILE A 94 -0.07 1.51 -21.27
N CYS A 95 0.79 2.00 -20.38
CA CYS A 95 1.08 3.42 -20.27
C CYS A 95 1.73 3.97 -21.55
N LYS A 96 2.70 3.24 -22.13
CA LYS A 96 3.37 3.62 -23.38
C LYS A 96 2.41 3.64 -24.56
N ALA A 97 1.52 2.65 -24.68
CA ALA A 97 0.51 2.61 -25.74
C ALA A 97 -0.45 3.81 -25.67
N ALA A 98 -0.72 4.30 -24.46
CA ALA A 98 -1.50 5.52 -24.23
C ALA A 98 -0.69 6.83 -24.40
N ASN A 99 0.59 6.76 -24.75
CA ASN A 99 1.54 7.89 -24.74
C ASN A 99 1.56 8.64 -23.39
N ALA A 100 1.30 7.92 -22.29
CA ALA A 100 1.20 8.52 -20.96
C ALA A 100 2.56 9.05 -20.49
N LYS A 101 2.56 10.25 -19.91
CA LYS A 101 3.71 10.84 -19.22
C LYS A 101 3.61 10.72 -17.70
N SER A 102 2.40 10.49 -17.21
CA SER A 102 2.12 10.23 -15.81
C SER A 102 1.00 9.21 -15.66
N VAL A 103 0.94 8.56 -14.51
CA VAL A 103 -0.09 7.59 -14.15
C VAL A 103 -0.56 7.83 -12.72
N ALA A 104 -1.87 7.98 -12.54
CA ALA A 104 -2.47 8.00 -11.21
C ALA A 104 -2.60 6.55 -10.71
N ARG A 105 -2.12 6.29 -9.49
CA ARG A 105 -2.16 4.97 -8.86
C ARG A 105 -2.96 5.00 -7.57
N SER A 106 -3.87 4.05 -7.45
CA SER A 106 -4.58 3.75 -6.20
C SER A 106 -3.71 2.94 -5.25
N LYS A 107 -4.02 3.03 -3.94
CA LYS A 107 -3.35 2.25 -2.89
C LYS A 107 -3.23 0.78 -3.28
N SER A 108 -2.00 0.28 -3.39
CA SER A 108 -1.73 -1.13 -3.65
C SER A 108 -0.39 -1.50 -3.05
N MET A 109 -0.36 -2.31 -2.00
CA MET A 109 0.90 -2.80 -1.44
C MET A 109 1.59 -3.78 -2.39
N LEU A 110 0.82 -4.57 -3.12
CA LEU A 110 1.35 -5.49 -4.13
C LEU A 110 2.19 -4.76 -5.17
N GLY A 111 1.75 -3.57 -5.61
CA GLY A 111 2.54 -2.76 -6.55
C GLY A 111 3.90 -2.32 -5.99
N GLU A 112 4.01 -2.08 -4.67
CA GLU A 112 5.30 -1.82 -4.02
C GLU A 112 6.16 -3.08 -3.99
N GLU A 113 5.57 -4.22 -3.63
CA GLU A 113 6.26 -5.51 -3.51
C GLU A 113 6.83 -6.00 -4.85
N ILE A 114 6.11 -5.79 -5.96
CA ILE A 114 6.57 -6.14 -7.30
C ILE A 114 7.51 -5.10 -7.92
N GLY A 115 7.79 -3.98 -7.23
CA GLY A 115 8.70 -2.94 -7.72
C GLY A 115 8.12 -2.05 -8.82
N LEU A 116 6.79 -1.95 -8.93
CA LEU A 116 6.12 -1.14 -9.96
C LEU A 116 6.54 0.35 -9.96
N PRO A 117 6.78 1.03 -8.81
CA PRO A 117 7.29 2.40 -8.82
C PRO A 117 8.58 2.57 -9.62
N HIS A 118 9.56 1.68 -9.40
CA HIS A 118 10.84 1.74 -10.10
C HIS A 118 10.70 1.43 -11.59
N ALA A 119 9.83 0.48 -11.95
CA ALA A 119 9.57 0.15 -13.35
C ALA A 119 8.95 1.33 -14.13
N LEU A 120 8.00 2.06 -13.51
CA LEU A 120 7.40 3.26 -14.08
C LEU A 120 8.44 4.39 -14.23
N GLU A 121 9.25 4.62 -13.18
CA GLU A 121 10.30 5.63 -13.20
C GLU A 121 11.35 5.36 -14.28
N ALA A 122 11.84 4.11 -14.37
CA ALA A 122 12.79 3.69 -15.40
C ALA A 122 12.22 3.82 -16.83
N ALA A 123 10.90 3.72 -16.98
CA ALA A 123 10.21 3.96 -18.24
C ALA A 123 9.90 5.44 -18.53
N GLY A 124 10.31 6.37 -17.65
CA GLY A 124 10.08 7.80 -17.78
C GLY A 124 8.63 8.21 -17.55
N ILE A 125 7.87 7.44 -16.77
CA ILE A 125 6.46 7.70 -16.44
C ILE A 125 6.35 8.14 -14.99
N THR A 126 5.85 9.35 -14.77
CA THR A 126 5.67 9.90 -13.42
C THR A 126 4.46 9.26 -12.75
N ARG A 127 4.68 8.47 -11.70
CA ARG A 127 3.61 7.98 -10.82
C ARG A 127 3.04 9.13 -9.97
N ILE A 128 1.74 9.13 -9.75
CA ILE A 128 1.04 10.03 -8.82
C ILE A 128 0.16 9.17 -7.93
N GLU A 129 0.51 9.08 -6.65
CA GLU A 129 -0.30 8.35 -5.67
C GLU A 129 -1.56 9.12 -5.29
N THR A 130 -2.69 8.42 -5.32
CA THR A 130 -3.98 8.99 -4.91
C THR A 130 -4.27 8.78 -3.43
N ASP A 131 -3.60 7.83 -2.78
CA ASP A 131 -3.66 7.65 -1.33
C ASP A 131 -2.75 8.66 -0.64
N LEU A 132 -3.29 9.38 0.36
CA LEU A 132 -2.54 10.45 1.02
C LEU A 132 -1.26 9.94 1.69
N ALA A 133 -1.30 8.76 2.32
CA ALA A 133 -0.14 8.23 3.02
C ALA A 133 0.93 7.79 2.02
N GLU A 134 0.57 7.10 0.94
CA GLU A 134 1.49 6.79 -0.17
C GLU A 134 2.04 8.05 -0.84
N HIS A 135 1.21 9.08 -1.02
CA HIS A 135 1.65 10.36 -1.59
C HIS A 135 2.65 11.07 -0.68
N ILE A 136 2.45 11.04 0.64
CA ILE A 136 3.44 11.54 1.61
C ILE A 136 4.77 10.80 1.44
N ILE A 137 4.74 9.48 1.31
CA ILE A 137 5.93 8.65 1.12
C ILE A 137 6.61 8.95 -0.22
N GLN A 138 5.83 9.10 -1.31
CA GLN A 138 6.33 9.50 -2.62
C GLN A 138 7.03 10.86 -2.57
N LEU A 139 6.42 11.87 -1.93
CA LEU A 139 7.00 13.20 -1.81
C LEU A 139 8.27 13.22 -0.95
N ALA A 140 8.32 12.35 0.05
CA ALA A 140 9.46 12.20 0.95
C ALA A 140 10.61 11.39 0.33
N ASP A 141 10.35 10.66 -0.75
CA ASP A 141 11.28 9.70 -1.36
C ASP A 141 11.76 8.64 -0.35
N GLU A 142 10.80 8.07 0.36
CA GLU A 142 11.03 7.10 1.43
C GLU A 142 10.30 5.78 1.15
N ARG A 143 10.53 4.78 2.00
CA ARG A 143 9.75 3.53 1.99
C ARG A 143 8.63 3.58 3.03
N PRO A 144 7.50 2.89 2.79
CA PRO A 144 6.43 2.79 3.78
C PRO A 144 6.92 2.08 5.05
N SER A 145 6.53 2.56 6.23
CA SER A 145 6.86 1.91 7.51
C SER A 145 5.84 0.87 7.96
N HIS A 146 4.63 0.90 7.38
CA HIS A 146 3.55 -0.02 7.74
C HIS A 146 2.62 -0.26 6.55
N ILE A 147 2.13 -1.49 6.40
CA ILE A 147 1.32 -1.93 5.25
C ILE A 147 0.00 -1.16 5.10
N ILE A 148 -0.67 -0.87 6.23
CA ILE A 148 -1.93 -0.11 6.28
C ILE A 148 -1.69 1.40 6.46
N TRP A 149 -0.58 1.79 7.08
CA TRP A 149 -0.27 3.19 7.41
C TRP A 149 1.14 3.55 6.93
N PRO A 150 1.33 3.72 5.61
CA PRO A 150 2.64 3.97 5.00
C PRO A 150 3.47 5.04 5.71
N ALA A 151 2.83 6.16 6.06
CA ALA A 151 3.44 7.32 6.69
C ALA A 151 3.33 7.35 8.22
N MET A 152 3.11 6.22 8.89
CA MET A 152 2.95 6.14 10.36
C MET A 152 4.11 6.75 11.14
N HIS A 153 5.32 6.71 10.56
CA HIS A 153 6.53 7.26 11.16
C HIS A 153 6.67 8.78 11.03
N LYS A 154 5.73 9.48 10.38
CA LYS A 154 5.75 10.93 10.21
C LYS A 154 4.71 11.62 11.09
N THR A 155 5.12 12.71 11.72
CA THR A 155 4.20 13.61 12.44
C THR A 155 3.45 14.51 11.45
N ARG A 156 2.32 15.07 11.90
CA ARG A 156 1.53 16.01 11.08
C ARG A 156 2.35 17.26 10.74
N GLU A 157 3.20 17.69 11.66
CA GLU A 157 4.09 18.84 11.51
C GLU A 157 5.15 18.59 10.43
N GLN A 158 5.75 17.39 10.40
CA GLN A 158 6.66 16.97 9.33
C GLN A 158 5.96 16.92 7.96
N VAL A 159 4.74 16.36 7.90
CA VAL A 159 3.94 16.33 6.67
C VAL A 159 3.62 17.75 6.18
N SER A 160 3.23 18.65 7.08
CA SER A 160 2.96 20.05 6.75
C SER A 160 4.16 20.77 6.14
N MET A 161 5.35 20.56 6.72
CA MET A 161 6.61 21.11 6.16
C MET A 161 6.92 20.52 4.79
N LEU A 162 6.76 19.21 4.61
CA LEU A 162 6.99 18.51 3.35
C LEU A 162 6.08 19.07 2.24
N PHE A 163 4.80 19.24 2.54
CA PHE A 163 3.82 19.72 1.55
C PHE A 163 4.11 21.16 1.14
N LYS A 164 4.45 22.04 2.10
CA LYS A 164 4.87 23.43 1.80
C LYS A 164 6.12 23.50 0.92
N ALA A 165 7.01 22.51 1.01
CA ALA A 165 8.22 22.45 0.21
C ALA A 165 7.96 21.91 -1.21
N LYS A 166 7.08 20.91 -1.35
CA LYS A 166 6.89 20.14 -2.60
C LYS A 166 5.69 20.59 -3.46
N HIS A 167 4.74 21.33 -2.91
CA HIS A 167 3.51 21.78 -3.61
C HIS A 167 3.42 23.30 -3.76
N ARG A 168 4.53 23.95 -4.11
CA ARG A 168 4.52 25.37 -4.44
C ARG A 168 3.91 25.63 -5.80
#